data_AF-A0AAV6PFD3-F1
#
_entry.id   AF-A0AAV6PFD3-F1
#
_cell.length_a   1.000
_cell.length_b   1.000
_cell.length_c   1.000
_cell.angle_alpha   90.00
_cell.angle_beta   90.00
_cell.angle_gamma   90.00
#
_symmetry.space_group_name_H-M   'P 1'
#
loop_
_entity.id
_entity.type
_entity.pdbx_description
1 polymer ?
#
loop_
_entity_poly.entity_id
_entity_poly.type
_entity_poly.pdbx_seq_one_letter_code
_entity_poly.pdbx_strand_id
1 'polypeptide(L)'
;MAEEILGKSVQQLKKERTIAKSSFTRQAKFISRGASSMLQVELKEEFTKLSDCFRKMLDANDDYRIGLEADIKTEDEDGGLDELQEADIDKSVKEGETKLEEIRDIVQTNLWSKYGGSELPVAILEAEKANDKAADVPVESANLEGYEVHLVLLDKRIKEAISAMSTWERWIPVELKDELGGRVKDLRASYYRLELRKAEFATARTINEQGTGVKLLPQPATFTPITCDAGNRSMDEGALREQTWTCKVQRDPSLMYCEAAVARFPTW
;
A
#
# COMPACT_ATOMS: atom_id res chain seq x y z
N MET A 1 27.89 -35.35 19.43
CA MET A 1 27.54 -34.65 20.69
C MET A 1 26.98 -33.26 20.39
N ALA A 2 26.12 -32.71 21.24
CA ALA A 2 25.56 -31.36 21.12
C ALA A 2 26.64 -30.27 21.00
N GLU A 3 27.77 -30.45 21.71
CA GLU A 3 28.91 -29.54 21.65
C GLU A 3 29.57 -29.50 20.25
N GLU A 4 29.49 -30.57 19.48
CA GLU A 4 30.05 -30.63 18.11
C GLU A 4 29.12 -29.95 17.08
N ILE A 5 27.81 -29.95 17.33
CA ILE A 5 26.80 -29.42 16.39
C ILE A 5 26.50 -27.95 16.68
N LEU A 6 26.30 -27.61 17.95
CA LEU A 6 25.81 -26.29 18.39
C LEU A 6 26.87 -25.50 19.16
N GLY A 7 28.06 -26.08 19.41
CA GLY A 7 29.11 -25.45 20.21
C GLY A 7 28.74 -25.26 21.69
N LYS A 8 27.67 -25.93 22.16
CA LYS A 8 27.10 -25.79 23.50
C LYS A 8 26.70 -27.15 24.06
N SER A 9 26.87 -27.34 25.37
CA SER A 9 26.34 -28.52 26.06
C SER A 9 24.82 -28.47 26.20
N VAL A 10 24.17 -29.63 26.31
CA VAL A 10 22.72 -29.74 26.59
C VAL A 10 22.34 -28.99 27.88
N GLN A 11 23.20 -28.97 28.89
CA GLN A 11 22.96 -28.20 30.12
C GLN A 11 22.98 -26.68 29.87
N GLN A 12 23.84 -26.19 28.98
CA GLN A 12 23.84 -24.79 28.57
C GLN A 12 22.58 -24.45 27.77
N LEU A 13 22.19 -25.30 26.82
CA LEU A 13 20.96 -25.13 26.03
C LEU A 13 19.71 -25.09 26.91
N LYS A 14 19.62 -25.96 27.93
CA LYS A 14 18.53 -25.93 28.93
C LYS A 14 18.46 -24.61 29.71
N LYS A 15 19.63 -24.04 30.07
CA LYS A 15 19.70 -22.73 30.74
C LYS A 15 19.23 -21.61 29.81
N GLU A 16 19.68 -21.60 28.57
CA GLU A 16 19.29 -20.60 27.57
C GLU A 16 17.78 -20.64 27.29
N ARG A 17 17.20 -21.84 27.13
CA ARG A 17 15.75 -22.04 27.04
C ARG A 17 15.00 -21.44 28.22
N THR A 18 15.47 -21.69 29.45
CA THR A 18 14.86 -21.15 30.67
C THR A 18 14.90 -19.63 30.70
N ILE A 19 16.03 -19.03 30.31
CA ILE A 19 16.20 -17.58 30.23
C ILE A 19 15.25 -17.00 29.17
N ALA A 20 15.19 -17.58 27.98
CA ALA A 20 14.30 -17.13 26.91
C ALA A 20 12.82 -17.18 27.32
N LYS A 21 12.37 -18.30 27.91
CA LYS A 21 11.00 -18.45 28.45
C LYS A 21 10.69 -17.41 29.52
N SER A 22 11.63 -17.15 30.43
CA SER A 22 11.46 -16.15 31.48
C SER A 22 11.35 -14.71 30.92
N SER A 23 12.13 -14.40 29.88
CA SER A 23 12.14 -13.11 29.20
C SER A 23 10.80 -12.85 28.50
N PHE A 24 10.33 -13.82 27.70
CA PHE A 24 9.01 -13.79 27.07
C PHE A 24 7.89 -13.60 28.11
N THR A 25 7.90 -14.38 29.18
CA THR A 25 6.90 -14.30 30.24
C THR A 25 6.90 -12.92 30.93
N ARG A 26 8.09 -12.36 31.18
CA ARG A 26 8.24 -11.04 31.80
C ARG A 26 7.69 -9.95 30.90
N GLN A 27 8.00 -10.00 29.60
CA GLN A 27 7.52 -9.05 28.61
C GLN A 27 5.99 -9.13 28.44
N ALA A 28 5.43 -10.34 28.39
CA ALA A 28 3.98 -10.54 28.34
C ALA A 28 3.28 -9.92 29.55
N LYS A 29 3.80 -10.18 30.77
CA LYS A 29 3.27 -9.59 32.02
C LYS A 29 3.40 -8.07 32.05
N PHE A 30 4.47 -7.51 31.50
CA PHE A 30 4.66 -6.07 31.41
C PHE A 30 3.55 -5.42 30.57
N ILE A 31 3.28 -5.96 29.37
CA ILE A 31 2.21 -5.46 28.50
C ILE A 31 0.84 -5.66 29.14
N SER A 32 0.53 -6.84 29.70
CA SER A 32 -0.78 -7.08 30.34
C SER A 32 -1.11 -6.07 31.44
N ARG A 33 -0.10 -5.56 32.15
CA ARG A 33 -0.28 -4.60 33.26
C ARG A 33 -0.30 -3.15 32.79
N GLY A 34 0.40 -2.83 31.71
CA GLY A 34 0.64 -1.45 31.27
C GLY A 34 -0.08 -1.02 29.99
N ALA A 35 -0.69 -1.94 29.24
CA ALA A 35 -1.27 -1.65 27.92
C ALA A 35 -2.30 -0.50 27.93
N SER A 36 -3.06 -0.37 29.03
CA SER A 36 -4.06 0.70 29.17
C SER A 36 -3.46 2.09 29.41
N SER A 37 -2.21 2.20 29.87
CA SER A 37 -1.54 3.48 30.13
C SER A 37 -0.50 3.86 29.08
N MET A 38 -0.05 2.90 28.25
CA MET A 38 0.94 3.14 27.19
C MET A 38 0.36 3.97 26.04
N LEU A 39 1.23 4.77 25.42
CA LEU A 39 0.97 5.48 24.17
C LEU A 39 0.95 4.49 22.99
N GLN A 40 0.37 4.92 21.85
CA GLN A 40 0.29 4.12 20.63
C GLN A 40 1.65 3.56 20.18
N VAL A 41 2.69 4.40 20.18
CA VAL A 41 4.04 4.02 19.74
C VAL A 41 4.65 3.01 20.71
N GLU A 42 4.59 3.30 22.01
CA GLU A 42 5.08 2.40 23.07
C GLU A 42 4.42 1.03 22.96
N LEU A 43 3.09 0.97 22.81
CA LEU A 43 2.37 -0.29 22.76
C LEU A 43 2.75 -1.13 21.52
N LYS A 44 2.98 -0.47 20.37
CA LYS A 44 3.48 -1.13 19.15
C LYS A 44 4.92 -1.64 19.33
N GLU A 45 5.79 -0.85 19.96
CA GLU A 45 7.17 -1.23 20.26
C GLU A 45 7.25 -2.40 21.24
N GLU A 46 6.50 -2.33 22.34
CA GLU A 46 6.48 -3.38 23.36
C GLU A 46 5.93 -4.71 22.82
N PHE A 47 4.91 -4.67 21.94
CA PHE A 47 4.45 -5.86 21.23
C PHE A 47 5.51 -6.42 20.27
N THR A 48 6.32 -5.56 19.64
CA THR A 48 7.42 -5.98 18.77
C THR A 48 8.50 -6.68 19.60
N LYS A 49 8.87 -6.11 20.76
CA LYS A 49 9.79 -6.76 21.72
C LYS A 49 9.25 -8.10 22.21
N LEU A 50 7.96 -8.21 22.50
CA LEU A 50 7.34 -9.49 22.87
C LEU A 50 7.48 -10.52 21.75
N SER A 51 7.21 -10.13 20.52
CA SER A 51 7.31 -11.01 19.34
C SER A 51 8.74 -11.51 19.15
N ASP A 52 9.74 -10.65 19.37
CA ASP A 52 11.15 -11.04 19.33
C ASP A 52 11.54 -11.96 20.48
N CYS A 53 11.04 -11.72 21.70
CA CYS A 53 11.21 -12.63 22.83
C CYS A 53 10.58 -14.00 22.56
N PHE A 54 9.40 -14.03 21.93
CA PHE A 54 8.74 -15.27 21.54
C PHE A 54 9.57 -16.05 20.52
N ARG A 55 10.05 -15.38 19.45
CA ARG A 55 10.93 -16.01 18.46
C ARG A 55 12.18 -16.63 19.10
N LYS A 56 12.87 -15.88 19.96
CA LYS A 56 14.04 -16.39 20.70
C LYS A 56 13.72 -17.58 21.59
N MET A 57 12.50 -17.65 22.13
CA MET A 57 12.04 -18.78 22.92
C MET A 57 11.80 -20.02 22.03
N LEU A 58 11.27 -19.84 20.82
CA LEU A 58 11.17 -20.93 19.83
C LEU A 58 12.54 -21.41 19.42
N ASP A 59 13.45 -20.49 19.04
CA ASP A 59 14.82 -20.83 18.65
C ASP A 59 15.54 -21.61 19.76
N ALA A 60 15.41 -21.18 21.03
CA ALA A 60 16.02 -21.87 22.17
C ALA A 60 15.39 -23.23 22.49
N ASN A 61 14.10 -23.44 22.15
CA ASN A 61 13.46 -24.75 22.23
C ASN A 61 14.00 -25.69 21.14
N ASP A 62 14.15 -25.18 19.92
CA ASP A 62 14.66 -25.95 18.77
C ASP A 62 16.14 -26.31 18.96
N ASP A 63 16.98 -25.37 19.39
CA ASP A 63 18.39 -25.64 19.74
C ASP A 63 18.49 -26.71 20.84
N TYR A 64 17.62 -26.65 21.86
CA TYR A 64 17.59 -27.65 22.92
C TYR A 64 17.17 -29.03 22.41
N ARG A 65 16.16 -29.11 21.53
CA ARG A 65 15.74 -30.35 20.86
C ARG A 65 16.89 -30.96 20.04
N ILE A 66 17.54 -30.15 19.20
CA ILE A 66 18.69 -30.56 18.38
C ILE A 66 19.82 -31.08 19.28
N GLY A 67 20.12 -30.37 20.38
CA GLY A 67 21.14 -30.80 21.34
C GLY A 67 20.83 -32.15 21.99
N LEU A 68 19.59 -32.37 22.41
CA LEU A 68 19.16 -33.65 22.98
C LEU A 68 19.30 -34.79 21.96
N GLU A 69 18.84 -34.60 20.72
CA GLU A 69 18.99 -35.60 19.66
C GLU A 69 20.46 -35.91 19.33
N ALA A 70 21.33 -34.90 19.40
CA ALA A 70 22.75 -35.03 19.09
C ALA A 70 23.54 -35.84 20.13
N ASP A 71 23.11 -35.79 21.41
CA ASP A 71 23.70 -36.59 22.48
C ASP A 71 23.15 -38.03 22.45
N ILE A 72 21.87 -38.22 22.16
CA ILE A 72 21.24 -39.54 21.99
C ILE A 72 21.87 -40.33 20.82
N LYS A 73 22.09 -39.68 19.67
CA LYS A 73 22.72 -40.33 18.50
C LYS A 73 24.15 -40.80 18.74
N THR A 74 24.80 -40.36 19.82
CA THR A 74 26.17 -40.76 20.17
C THR A 74 26.27 -41.86 21.22
N GLU A 75 25.17 -42.25 21.88
CA GLU A 75 25.18 -43.23 23.00
C GLU A 75 24.62 -44.64 22.66
N ASP A 76 24.49 -44.99 21.37
CA ASP A 76 23.93 -46.25 20.80
C ASP A 76 22.39 -46.34 20.63
N GLU A 77 22.00 -47.15 19.63
CA GLU A 77 20.76 -47.19 18.83
C GLU A 77 19.40 -47.36 19.58
N ASP A 78 18.36 -46.69 19.04
CA ASP A 78 16.92 -46.87 19.31
C ASP A 78 16.30 -46.24 20.58
N GLY A 79 16.86 -45.13 21.05
CA GLY A 79 16.14 -44.22 21.95
C GLY A 79 15.63 -43.00 21.19
N GLY A 80 14.32 -42.85 20.98
CA GLY A 80 13.76 -41.53 20.70
C GLY A 80 14.07 -40.56 21.85
N LEU A 81 13.86 -39.26 21.64
CA LEU A 81 13.81 -38.30 22.75
C LEU A 81 12.94 -38.86 23.87
N ASP A 82 13.37 -38.72 25.14
CA ASP A 82 12.53 -39.04 26.29
C ASP A 82 11.16 -38.36 26.08
N GLU A 83 10.09 -39.14 26.00
CA GLU A 83 8.74 -38.65 25.66
C GLU A 83 8.34 -37.47 26.56
N LEU A 84 8.87 -37.44 27.79
CA LEU A 84 8.66 -36.41 28.77
C LEU A 84 9.36 -35.07 28.42
N GLN A 85 10.52 -35.11 27.76
CA GLN A 85 11.26 -33.93 27.30
C GLN A 85 10.63 -33.32 26.06
N GLU A 86 10.25 -34.15 25.08
CA GLU A 86 9.57 -33.67 23.88
C GLU A 86 8.20 -33.07 24.23
N ALA A 87 7.44 -33.73 25.11
CA ALA A 87 6.18 -33.18 25.61
C ALA A 87 6.36 -31.85 26.36
N ASP A 88 7.45 -31.64 27.11
CA ASP A 88 7.73 -30.37 27.77
C ASP A 88 8.08 -29.24 26.77
N ILE A 89 8.82 -29.55 25.70
CA ILE A 89 9.14 -28.59 24.64
C ILE A 89 7.85 -28.17 23.93
N ASP A 90 7.04 -29.13 23.49
CA ASP A 90 5.77 -28.88 22.80
C ASP A 90 4.78 -28.11 23.66
N LYS A 91 4.68 -28.47 24.94
CA LYS A 91 3.86 -27.74 25.90
C LYS A 91 4.33 -26.29 26.00
N SER A 92 5.63 -26.05 26.06
CA SER A 92 6.18 -24.69 26.17
C SER A 92 5.92 -23.85 24.90
N VAL A 93 5.92 -24.47 23.72
CA VAL A 93 5.55 -23.80 22.46
C VAL A 93 4.07 -23.40 22.50
N LYS A 94 3.17 -24.35 22.79
CA LYS A 94 1.72 -24.11 22.85
C LYS A 94 1.32 -23.07 23.89
N GLU A 95 1.92 -23.13 25.09
CA GLU A 95 1.73 -22.11 26.14
C GLU A 95 2.18 -20.73 25.64
N GLY A 96 3.30 -20.69 24.91
CA GLY A 96 3.83 -19.47 24.31
C GLY A 96 2.92 -18.87 23.25
N GLU A 97 2.43 -19.67 22.30
CA GLU A 97 1.52 -19.27 21.24
C GLU A 97 0.21 -18.72 21.81
N THR A 98 -0.40 -19.48 22.73
CA THR A 98 -1.62 -19.06 23.43
C THR A 98 -1.39 -17.72 24.13
N LYS A 99 -0.24 -17.57 24.81
CA LYS A 99 0.05 -16.34 25.53
C LYS A 99 0.31 -15.16 24.58
N LEU A 100 1.00 -15.37 23.47
CA LEU A 100 1.23 -14.34 22.48
C LEU A 100 -0.09 -13.83 21.90
N GLU A 101 -1.02 -14.75 21.63
CA GLU A 101 -2.36 -14.44 21.14
C GLU A 101 -3.15 -13.58 22.13
N GLU A 102 -3.18 -13.98 23.40
CA GLU A 102 -3.82 -13.19 24.47
C GLU A 102 -3.27 -11.75 24.53
N ILE A 103 -1.94 -11.60 24.43
CA ILE A 103 -1.33 -10.26 24.46
C ILE A 103 -1.65 -9.49 23.18
N ARG A 104 -1.67 -10.16 22.01
CA ARG A 104 -2.06 -9.54 20.74
C ARG A 104 -3.46 -8.96 20.84
N ASP A 105 -4.41 -9.68 21.43
CA ASP A 105 -5.78 -9.24 21.58
C ASP A 105 -5.90 -8.05 22.55
N ILE A 106 -5.13 -8.05 23.65
CA ILE A 106 -5.03 -6.91 24.57
C ILE A 106 -4.50 -5.67 23.83
N VAL A 107 -3.44 -5.84 23.04
CA VAL A 107 -2.83 -4.75 22.27
C VAL A 107 -3.78 -4.24 21.20
N GLN A 108 -4.40 -5.13 20.43
CA GLN A 108 -5.39 -4.79 19.41
C GLN A 108 -6.55 -4.00 20.02
N THR A 109 -7.12 -4.49 21.12
CA THR A 109 -8.24 -3.81 21.82
C THR A 109 -7.85 -2.40 22.23
N ASN A 110 -6.66 -2.20 22.82
CA ASN A 110 -6.21 -0.88 23.26
C ASN A 110 -5.91 0.06 22.08
N LEU A 111 -5.22 -0.44 21.05
CA LEU A 111 -4.88 0.34 19.87
C LEU A 111 -6.13 0.75 19.08
N TRP A 112 -7.06 -0.19 18.92
CA TRP A 112 -8.29 0.05 18.19
C TRP A 112 -9.21 1.02 18.93
N SER A 113 -9.51 0.76 20.20
CA SER A 113 -10.46 1.59 20.97
C SER A 113 -10.00 3.04 21.15
N LYS A 114 -8.69 3.29 21.25
CA LYS A 114 -8.15 4.64 21.49
C LYS A 114 -7.82 5.42 20.23
N TYR A 115 -7.49 4.74 19.14
CA TYR A 115 -6.93 5.38 17.95
C TYR A 115 -7.62 4.87 16.68
N GLY A 116 -7.39 3.60 16.33
CA GLY A 116 -7.80 3.04 15.02
C GLY A 116 -9.31 3.10 14.75
N GLY A 117 -10.13 2.88 15.78
CA GLY A 117 -11.59 2.93 15.71
C GLY A 117 -12.15 4.33 15.44
N SER A 118 -11.32 5.37 15.50
CA SER A 118 -11.69 6.73 15.08
C SER A 118 -10.97 7.14 13.80
N GLU A 119 -9.64 6.95 13.73
CA GLU A 119 -8.81 7.45 12.63
C GLU A 119 -9.21 6.87 11.27
N LEU A 120 -9.37 5.53 11.19
CA LEU A 120 -9.67 4.87 9.92
C LEU A 120 -11.10 5.16 9.45
N PRO A 121 -12.15 4.99 10.28
CA PRO A 121 -13.51 5.34 9.87
C PRO A 121 -13.68 6.81 9.47
N VAL A 122 -12.99 7.74 10.16
CA VAL A 122 -13.03 9.17 9.81
C VAL A 122 -12.38 9.43 8.46
N ALA A 123 -11.21 8.86 8.19
CA ALA A 123 -10.54 9.01 6.89
C ALA A 123 -11.40 8.48 5.73
N ILE A 124 -12.06 7.33 5.92
CA ILE A 124 -13.00 6.77 4.95
C ILE A 124 -14.21 7.70 4.76
N LEU A 125 -14.82 8.17 5.85
CA LEU A 125 -15.98 9.05 5.80
C LEU A 125 -15.66 10.40 5.11
N GLU A 126 -14.47 10.95 5.32
CA GLU A 126 -14.03 12.17 4.62
C GLU A 126 -13.87 11.94 3.12
N ALA A 127 -13.38 10.77 2.71
CA ALA A 127 -13.30 10.39 1.30
C ALA A 127 -14.69 10.17 0.69
N GLU A 128 -15.61 9.53 1.40
CA GLU A 128 -17.02 9.38 0.98
C GLU A 128 -17.70 10.74 0.78
N LYS A 129 -17.55 11.66 1.74
CA LYS A 129 -18.08 13.03 1.60
C LYS A 129 -17.45 13.79 0.43
N ALA A 130 -16.16 13.59 0.16
CA ALA A 130 -15.51 14.20 -1.00
C ALA A 130 -16.03 13.60 -2.31
N ASN A 131 -16.32 12.30 -2.33
CA ASN A 131 -16.91 11.59 -3.45
C ASN A 131 -18.32 12.10 -3.75
N ASP A 132 -19.16 12.24 -2.74
CA ASP A 132 -20.53 12.75 -2.88
C ASP A 132 -20.52 14.18 -3.43
N LYS A 133 -19.67 15.05 -2.89
CA LYS A 133 -19.49 16.42 -3.40
C LYS A 133 -19.06 16.47 -4.86
N ALA A 134 -18.16 15.59 -5.29
CA ALA A 134 -17.75 15.50 -6.69
C ALA A 134 -18.90 14.98 -7.56
N ALA A 135 -19.64 13.99 -7.08
CA ALA A 135 -20.80 13.43 -7.79
C ALA A 135 -21.93 14.46 -7.96
N ASP A 136 -22.14 15.34 -6.98
CA ASP A 136 -23.23 16.32 -6.99
C ASP A 136 -22.96 17.55 -7.89
N VAL A 137 -21.74 17.74 -8.41
CA VAL A 137 -21.44 18.87 -9.30
C VAL A 137 -22.27 18.76 -10.59
N PRO A 138 -23.10 19.75 -10.95
CA PRO A 138 -23.91 19.69 -12.16
C PRO A 138 -23.06 19.85 -13.41
N VAL A 139 -23.41 19.10 -14.47
CA VAL A 139 -22.69 19.09 -15.75
C VAL A 139 -23.03 20.34 -16.54
N GLU A 140 -22.24 21.39 -16.33
CA GLU A 140 -22.33 22.66 -17.04
C GLU A 140 -20.93 23.12 -17.43
N SER A 141 -20.79 23.82 -18.55
CA SER A 141 -19.48 24.26 -19.04
C SER A 141 -18.72 25.13 -18.02
N ALA A 142 -19.46 25.92 -17.24
CA ALA A 142 -18.90 26.80 -16.20
C ALA A 142 -18.35 26.04 -14.99
N ASN A 143 -18.74 24.78 -14.79
CA ASN A 143 -18.40 24.02 -13.60
C ASN A 143 -17.22 23.07 -13.79
N LEU A 144 -16.63 22.99 -14.99
CA LEU A 144 -15.51 22.06 -15.27
C LEU A 144 -14.33 22.26 -14.32
N GLU A 145 -13.88 23.50 -14.13
CA GLU A 145 -12.75 23.81 -13.24
C GLU A 145 -13.08 23.43 -11.79
N GLY A 146 -14.28 23.76 -11.32
CA GLY A 146 -14.74 23.37 -9.98
C GLY A 146 -14.81 21.85 -9.80
N TYR A 147 -15.27 21.13 -10.82
CA TYR A 147 -15.31 19.67 -10.83
C TYR A 147 -13.90 19.05 -10.72
N GLU A 148 -12.94 19.56 -11.47
CA GLU A 148 -11.54 19.09 -11.41
C GLU A 148 -10.93 19.31 -10.02
N VAL A 149 -11.22 20.45 -9.37
CA VAL A 149 -10.81 20.71 -7.99
C VAL A 149 -11.40 19.66 -7.03
N HIS A 150 -12.67 19.29 -7.19
CA HIS A 150 -13.30 18.25 -6.39
C HIS A 150 -12.66 16.87 -6.60
N LEU A 151 -12.26 16.53 -7.83
CA LEU A 151 -11.57 15.27 -8.12
C LEU A 151 -10.18 15.20 -7.50
N VAL A 152 -9.41 16.29 -7.55
CA VAL A 152 -8.10 16.36 -6.87
C VAL A 152 -8.26 16.18 -5.36
N LEU A 153 -9.27 16.81 -4.76
CA LEU A 153 -9.55 16.62 -3.33
C LEU A 153 -9.95 15.18 -3.03
N LEU A 154 -10.80 14.56 -3.85
CA LEU A 154 -11.21 13.17 -3.70
C LEU A 154 -10.02 12.20 -3.77
N ASP A 155 -9.15 12.33 -4.77
CA ASP A 155 -7.93 11.52 -4.89
C ASP A 155 -7.06 11.62 -3.64
N LYS A 156 -6.87 12.85 -3.12
CA LYS A 156 -6.15 13.08 -1.86
C LYS A 156 -6.81 12.32 -0.69
N ARG A 157 -8.13 12.42 -0.52
CA ARG A 157 -8.83 11.76 0.59
C ARG A 157 -8.81 10.23 0.46
N ILE A 158 -8.91 9.70 -0.75
CA ILE A 158 -8.76 8.26 -1.00
C ILE A 158 -7.37 7.79 -0.59
N LYS A 159 -6.30 8.52 -0.94
CA LYS A 159 -4.93 8.21 -0.52
C LYS A 159 -4.76 8.23 0.99
N GLU A 160 -5.36 9.20 1.68
CA GLU A 160 -5.37 9.27 3.14
C GLU A 160 -6.09 8.06 3.76
N ALA A 161 -7.26 7.67 3.23
CA ALA A 161 -7.99 6.48 3.69
C ALA A 161 -7.20 5.18 3.47
N ILE A 162 -6.52 5.05 2.32
CA ILE A 162 -5.64 3.91 2.03
C ILE A 162 -4.46 3.87 3.01
N SER A 163 -3.83 5.01 3.26
CA SER A 163 -2.72 5.12 4.20
C SER A 163 -3.14 4.76 5.63
N ALA A 164 -4.32 5.23 6.06
CA ALA A 164 -4.91 4.84 7.34
C ALA A 164 -5.19 3.33 7.40
N MET A 165 -5.75 2.75 6.33
CA MET A 165 -6.02 1.31 6.24
C MET A 165 -4.73 0.50 6.40
N SER A 166 -3.66 0.85 5.68
CA SER A 166 -2.35 0.18 5.81
C SER A 166 -1.72 0.37 7.19
N THR A 167 -1.88 1.54 7.79
CA THR A 167 -1.36 1.83 9.14
C THR A 167 -2.02 0.96 10.21
N TRP A 168 -3.31 0.67 10.01
CA TRP A 168 -4.14 -0.04 10.98
C TRP A 168 -4.38 -1.51 10.65
N GLU A 169 -4.01 -2.00 9.46
CA GLU A 169 -4.37 -3.33 8.91
C GLU A 169 -4.23 -4.49 9.91
N ARG A 170 -3.11 -4.55 10.64
CA ARG A 170 -2.82 -5.63 11.59
C ARG A 170 -3.60 -5.54 12.91
N TRP A 171 -4.29 -4.43 13.12
CA TRP A 171 -5.00 -4.07 14.35
C TRP A 171 -6.50 -3.87 14.16
N ILE A 172 -7.01 -4.01 12.93
CA ILE A 172 -8.44 -3.97 12.66
C ILE A 172 -9.07 -5.24 13.24
N PRO A 173 -10.15 -5.15 14.04
CA PRO A 173 -10.94 -6.30 14.46
C PRO A 173 -11.42 -7.10 13.25
N VAL A 174 -11.39 -8.43 13.34
CA VAL A 174 -11.64 -9.32 12.20
C VAL A 174 -13.01 -9.04 11.58
N GLU A 175 -14.00 -8.74 12.41
CA GLU A 175 -15.39 -8.47 12.03
C GLU A 175 -15.54 -7.22 11.18
N LEU A 176 -14.61 -6.26 11.29
CA LEU A 176 -14.65 -4.97 10.58
C LEU A 176 -13.76 -4.94 9.34
N LYS A 177 -12.87 -5.92 9.17
CA LYS A 177 -11.82 -5.89 8.15
C LYS A 177 -12.39 -5.85 6.73
N ASP A 178 -13.38 -6.70 6.46
CA ASP A 178 -14.00 -6.79 5.14
C ASP A 178 -14.88 -5.59 4.82
N GLU A 179 -15.63 -5.09 5.81
CA GLU A 179 -16.49 -3.89 5.65
C GLU A 179 -15.64 -2.66 5.30
N LEU A 180 -14.65 -2.34 6.14
CA LEU A 180 -13.78 -1.17 5.94
C LEU A 180 -12.97 -1.30 4.65
N GLY A 181 -12.47 -2.51 4.37
CA GLY A 181 -11.78 -2.82 3.12
C GLY A 181 -12.67 -2.68 1.88
N GLY A 182 -13.93 -3.07 1.97
CA GLY A 182 -14.94 -2.92 0.92
C GLY A 182 -15.19 -1.44 0.60
N ARG A 183 -15.42 -0.62 1.62
CA ARG A 183 -15.64 0.83 1.46
C ARG A 183 -14.48 1.55 0.77
N VAL A 184 -13.23 1.21 1.12
CA VAL A 184 -12.05 1.77 0.44
C VAL A 184 -11.97 1.32 -1.03
N LYS A 185 -12.36 0.09 -1.35
CA LYS A 185 -12.43 -0.40 -2.74
C LYS A 185 -13.52 0.33 -3.53
N ASP A 186 -14.69 0.53 -2.94
CA ASP A 186 -15.81 1.22 -3.57
C ASP A 186 -15.50 2.69 -3.86
N LEU A 187 -14.76 3.36 -2.96
CA LEU A 187 -14.23 4.71 -3.19
C LEU A 187 -13.30 4.77 -4.40
N ARG A 188 -12.37 3.81 -4.53
CA ARG A 188 -11.48 3.74 -5.71
C ARG A 188 -12.26 3.53 -6.99
N ALA A 189 -13.24 2.63 -6.99
CA ALA A 189 -14.10 2.39 -8.15
C ALA A 189 -14.91 3.66 -8.53
N SER A 190 -15.44 4.35 -7.52
CA SER A 190 -16.21 5.60 -7.70
C SER A 190 -15.35 6.71 -8.27
N TYR A 191 -14.10 6.84 -7.83
CA TYR A 191 -13.13 7.79 -8.39
C TYR A 191 -12.93 7.58 -9.89
N TYR A 192 -12.70 6.35 -10.36
CA TYR A 192 -12.54 6.08 -11.79
C TYR A 192 -13.79 6.44 -12.60
N ARG A 193 -14.98 6.17 -12.06
CA ARG A 193 -16.25 6.57 -12.68
C ARG A 193 -16.35 8.09 -12.80
N LEU A 194 -15.99 8.83 -11.75
CA LEU A 194 -16.02 10.29 -11.74
C LEU A 194 -14.94 10.89 -12.66
N GLU A 195 -13.76 10.30 -12.74
CA GLU A 195 -12.74 10.71 -13.72
C GLU A 195 -13.25 10.62 -15.17
N LEU A 196 -13.96 9.54 -15.53
CA LEU A 196 -14.58 9.40 -16.87
C LEU A 196 -15.62 10.48 -17.15
N ARG A 197 -16.33 10.94 -16.12
CA ARG A 197 -17.36 11.97 -16.22
C ARG A 197 -16.80 13.33 -16.68
N LYS A 198 -15.48 13.57 -16.63
CA LYS A 198 -14.84 14.76 -17.25
C LYS A 198 -15.24 14.94 -18.73
N ALA A 199 -15.44 13.84 -19.45
CA ALA A 199 -15.87 13.88 -20.85
C ALA A 199 -17.25 14.55 -21.04
N GLU A 200 -18.15 14.42 -20.05
CA GLU A 200 -19.47 15.05 -20.07
C GLU A 200 -19.35 16.58 -19.95
N PHE A 201 -18.50 17.07 -19.05
CA PHE A 201 -18.22 18.50 -18.89
C PHE A 201 -17.54 19.08 -20.14
N ALA A 202 -16.60 18.35 -20.74
CA ALA A 202 -15.97 18.77 -22.00
C ALA A 202 -17.00 18.88 -23.14
N THR A 203 -17.95 17.95 -23.21
CA THR A 203 -19.05 17.98 -24.19
C THR A 203 -20.00 19.15 -23.95
N ALA A 204 -20.36 19.44 -22.69
CA ALA A 204 -21.18 20.60 -22.35
C ALA A 204 -20.51 21.92 -22.75
N ARG A 205 -19.19 22.01 -22.63
CA ARG A 205 -18.41 23.17 -23.07
C ARG A 205 -18.45 23.38 -24.58
N THR A 206 -18.22 22.33 -25.37
CA THR A 206 -18.23 22.45 -26.84
C THR A 206 -19.61 22.84 -27.38
N ILE A 207 -20.69 22.31 -26.78
CA ILE A 207 -22.07 22.69 -27.14
C ILE A 207 -22.33 24.18 -26.83
N ASN A 208 -21.90 24.67 -25.67
CA ASN A 208 -22.09 26.08 -25.30
C ASN A 208 -21.31 27.03 -26.24
N GLU A 209 -20.07 26.67 -26.57
CA GLU A 209 -19.22 27.43 -27.52
C GLU A 209 -19.80 27.43 -28.95
N GLN A 210 -20.45 26.33 -29.39
CA GLN A 210 -21.14 26.25 -30.68
C GLN A 210 -22.47 27.02 -30.68
N GLY A 211 -23.21 27.03 -29.56
CA GLY A 211 -24.48 27.74 -29.41
C GLY A 211 -24.35 29.26 -29.30
N THR A 212 -23.19 29.77 -28.84
CA THR A 212 -22.84 31.20 -28.80
C THR A 212 -22.27 31.73 -30.12
N GLY A 213 -22.41 30.96 -31.21
CA GLY A 213 -21.94 31.26 -32.56
C GLY A 213 -21.99 32.74 -32.93
N VAL A 214 -20.82 33.37 -32.88
CA VAL A 214 -20.44 34.51 -33.70
C VAL A 214 -20.92 34.23 -35.12
N LYS A 215 -21.80 35.10 -35.61
CA LYS A 215 -22.26 35.14 -36.99
C LYS A 215 -21.02 35.28 -37.88
N LEU A 216 -20.55 34.18 -38.46
CA LEU A 216 -19.51 34.21 -39.48
C LEU A 216 -19.98 35.17 -40.59
N LEU A 217 -19.27 36.29 -40.75
CA LEU A 217 -19.45 37.21 -41.85
C LEU A 217 -19.37 36.43 -43.17
N PRO A 218 -20.22 36.75 -44.16
CA PRO A 218 -20.21 36.05 -45.43
C PRO A 218 -18.85 36.25 -46.10
N GLN A 219 -18.21 35.14 -46.47
CA GLN A 219 -17.00 35.16 -47.28
C GLN A 219 -17.25 35.98 -48.55
N PRO A 220 -16.33 36.88 -48.96
CA PRO A 220 -16.46 37.55 -50.24
C PRO A 220 -16.30 36.55 -51.38
N ALA A 221 -17.08 36.80 -52.42
CA ALA A 221 -17.27 35.97 -53.59
C ALA A 221 -15.97 35.55 -54.29
N THR A 222 -16.04 34.33 -54.83
CA THR A 222 -15.24 33.71 -55.87
C THR A 222 -14.65 34.72 -56.86
N PHE A 223 -13.32 34.85 -56.89
CA PHE A 223 -12.63 35.45 -58.03
C PHE A 223 -12.58 34.40 -59.15
N THR A 224 -13.32 34.66 -60.23
CA THR A 224 -13.09 34.03 -61.53
C THR A 224 -11.68 34.36 -62.03
N PRO A 225 -10.89 33.39 -62.49
CA PRO A 225 -9.60 33.69 -63.10
C PRO A 225 -9.81 34.27 -64.50
N ILE A 226 -9.28 35.47 -64.72
CA ILE A 226 -9.09 36.04 -66.05
C ILE A 226 -7.94 35.27 -66.70
N THR A 227 -8.26 34.52 -67.76
CA THR A 227 -7.29 33.99 -68.71
C THR A 227 -6.63 35.13 -69.49
N CYS A 228 -5.31 35.16 -69.54
CA CYS A 228 -4.55 35.88 -70.56
C CYS A 228 -3.41 35.01 -71.06
N ASP A 229 -3.22 35.09 -72.37
CA ASP A 229 -2.56 34.16 -73.27
C ASP A 229 -1.06 33.93 -73.07
N ALA A 230 -0.66 32.79 -73.62
CA ALA A 230 0.67 32.25 -73.74
C ALA A 230 1.66 33.16 -74.48
N GLY A 231 2.86 33.30 -73.90
CA GLY A 231 4.05 33.76 -74.59
C GLY A 231 5.22 32.83 -74.27
N ASN A 232 5.47 31.87 -75.15
CA ASN A 232 6.59 30.92 -75.08
C ASN A 232 7.95 31.63 -74.99
N ARG A 233 8.79 31.22 -74.02
CA ARG A 233 10.23 31.14 -74.22
C ARG A 233 10.90 30.13 -73.28
N SER A 234 11.86 29.41 -73.87
CA SER A 234 12.53 28.17 -73.50
C SER A 234 13.61 28.26 -72.39
N MET A 235 13.91 27.10 -71.78
CA MET A 235 15.08 26.68 -70.96
C MET A 235 15.16 27.29 -69.55
N ASP A 236 15.47 26.57 -68.45
CA ASP A 236 16.32 25.39 -68.28
C ASP A 236 16.02 24.62 -66.96
N GLU A 237 16.65 23.45 -66.83
CA GLU A 237 16.58 22.40 -65.80
C GLU A 237 16.65 22.82 -64.30
N GLY A 238 16.02 22.02 -63.42
CA GLY A 238 16.38 22.02 -61.98
C GLY A 238 15.40 21.42 -60.98
N ALA A 239 15.49 20.10 -60.77
CA ALA A 239 15.25 19.37 -59.51
C ALA A 239 13.91 19.55 -58.74
N LEU A 240 13.00 18.60 -58.93
CA LEU A 240 11.94 18.23 -57.99
C LEU A 240 12.52 17.50 -56.77
N ARG A 241 12.26 18.02 -55.56
CA ARG A 241 12.30 17.24 -54.32
C ARG A 241 10.97 17.42 -53.57
N GLU A 242 10.10 16.44 -53.76
CA GLU A 242 9.01 16.14 -52.83
C GLU A 242 9.62 15.58 -51.52
N GLN A 243 9.36 16.23 -50.39
CA GLN A 243 9.62 15.65 -49.07
C GLN A 243 8.33 15.07 -48.53
N THR A 244 8.17 13.76 -48.74
CA THR A 244 7.24 12.91 -48.00
C THR A 244 7.89 12.52 -46.68
N TRP A 245 7.31 12.95 -45.55
CA TRP A 245 7.73 12.48 -44.22
C TRP A 245 6.95 11.21 -43.88
N THR A 246 7.66 10.08 -43.81
CA THR A 246 7.15 8.83 -43.24
C THR A 246 7.52 8.78 -41.76
N CYS A 247 6.51 8.64 -40.89
CA CYS A 247 6.70 8.50 -39.45
C CYS A 247 6.98 7.03 -39.13
N LYS A 248 8.22 6.70 -38.79
CA LYS A 248 8.62 5.36 -38.32
C LYS A 248 8.30 5.24 -36.83
N VAL A 249 7.29 4.45 -36.49
CA VAL A 249 7.07 3.98 -35.12
C VAL A 249 8.09 2.88 -34.84
N GLN A 250 9.02 3.14 -33.91
CA GLN A 250 9.93 2.13 -33.38
C GLN A 250 9.63 1.97 -31.90
N ARG A 251 8.99 0.84 -31.55
CA ARG A 251 8.85 0.36 -30.18
C ARG A 251 10.20 -0.22 -29.76
N ASP A 252 10.75 0.25 -28.65
CA ASP A 252 11.86 -0.40 -27.97
C ASP A 252 11.43 -0.75 -26.52
N PRO A 253 11.40 -2.03 -26.12
CA PRO A 253 11.07 -2.46 -24.77
C PRO A 253 12.34 -2.88 -24.03
N SER A 254 13.09 -1.92 -23.48
CA SER A 254 14.09 -2.21 -22.46
C SER A 254 14.43 -0.94 -21.69
N LEU A 255 14.03 -0.88 -20.41
CA LEU A 255 14.78 -0.29 -19.30
C LEU A 255 13.97 -0.45 -18.01
N MET A 256 14.36 -1.46 -17.25
CA MET A 256 14.13 -1.55 -15.81
C MET A 256 14.95 -0.46 -15.09
N TYR A 257 14.35 0.10 -14.03
CA TYR A 257 14.96 0.69 -12.83
C TYR A 257 16.10 1.73 -12.97
N CYS A 258 15.87 2.94 -12.44
CA CYS A 258 16.65 3.51 -11.33
C CYS A 258 16.02 4.79 -10.73
N GLU A 259 15.85 4.72 -9.41
CA GLU A 259 15.95 5.72 -8.32
C GLU A 259 15.60 7.22 -8.46
N ALA A 260 15.08 7.69 -7.32
CA ALA A 260 14.61 9.03 -7.00
C ALA A 260 15.68 10.12 -7.07
N ALA A 261 15.30 11.28 -7.60
CA ALA A 261 15.97 12.55 -7.36
C ALA A 261 15.02 13.51 -6.65
N VAL A 262 15.39 13.86 -5.42
CA VAL A 262 14.78 14.87 -4.55
C VAL A 262 14.92 16.25 -5.20
N ALA A 263 13.80 16.97 -5.38
CA ALA A 263 13.82 18.40 -5.70
C ALA A 263 13.25 19.20 -4.53
N ARG A 264 14.16 19.93 -3.85
CA ARG A 264 13.84 21.00 -2.89
C ARG A 264 13.19 22.16 -3.64
N PHE A 265 12.05 22.64 -3.13
CA PHE A 265 11.50 23.94 -3.53
C PHE A 265 12.08 25.05 -2.65
N PRO A 266 12.42 26.24 -3.21
CA PRO A 266 12.69 27.42 -2.43
C PRO A 266 11.39 28.08 -1.96
N THR A 267 11.38 28.46 -0.70
CA THR A 267 10.38 29.27 0.00
C THR A 267 10.33 30.70 -0.56
N TRP A 268 9.12 31.25 -0.63
CA TRP A 268 8.84 32.66 -0.38
C TRP A 268 7.88 32.73 0.80
#